data_AF-A0A2E5FWC6-F1
#
_entry.id   AF-A0A2E5FWC6-F1
#
_cell.length_a   1.000
_cell.length_b   1.000
_cell.length_c   1.000
_cell.angle_alpha   90.00
_cell.angle_beta   90.00
_cell.angle_gamma   90.00
#
_symmetry.space_group_name_H-M   'P 1'
#
loop_
_entity.id
_entity.type
_entity.pdbx_description
1 polymer ?
#
loop_
_entity_poly.entity_id
_entity_poly.type
_entity_poly.pdbx_seq_one_letter_code
_entity_poly.pdbx_strand_id
1 'polypeptide(L)'
;MVALLSGCVIDTTTPESDLNADGADALEQSPDAGTPEARLSAALALIYADSPYAGQLSYKSAFVDLNDDAQTDAVAYVQGPNGCAEGCDLFVFQGQDKRFSALNRLPLAKPPLTRADSDSGWADLVTQAVAPSGQSSNAQRLVFGGNAYQPAESTAKTGQSQALIENMDSAQPVPAPNTAD
;
A
#
# COMPACT_ATOMS: atom_id res chain seq x y z
N MET A 1 19.47 -30.66 -42.18
CA MET A 1 20.29 -31.24 -41.10
C MET A 1 20.13 -30.35 -39.87
N VAL A 2 20.00 -30.97 -38.72
CA VAL A 2 19.46 -30.46 -37.43
C VAL A 2 20.46 -29.60 -36.63
N ALA A 3 19.96 -28.62 -35.87
CA ALA A 3 20.27 -28.24 -34.47
C ALA A 3 19.98 -26.73 -34.25
N LEU A 4 18.87 -26.28 -33.62
CA LEU A 4 18.55 -26.18 -32.17
C LEU A 4 19.63 -25.51 -31.30
N LEU A 5 19.26 -24.37 -30.69
CA LEU A 5 19.50 -23.93 -29.28
C LEU A 5 18.83 -22.55 -29.14
N SER A 6 17.62 -22.47 -28.57
CA SER A 6 17.36 -22.34 -27.12
C SER A 6 17.98 -21.09 -26.51
N GLY A 7 17.11 -20.15 -26.14
CA GLY A 7 17.46 -18.88 -25.51
C GLY A 7 16.19 -18.11 -25.12
N CYS A 8 15.28 -18.77 -24.40
CA CYS A 8 14.21 -18.08 -23.69
C CYS A 8 14.89 -17.33 -22.54
N VAL A 9 15.13 -16.03 -22.73
CA VAL A 9 15.35 -15.13 -21.59
C VAL A 9 14.02 -15.02 -20.89
N ILE A 10 13.91 -15.73 -19.77
CA ILE A 10 12.92 -15.46 -18.74
C ILE A 10 13.28 -14.07 -18.24
N ASP A 11 12.52 -13.07 -18.68
CA ASP A 11 12.49 -11.79 -18.00
C ASP A 11 11.78 -12.06 -16.67
N THR A 12 12.58 -12.32 -15.63
CA THR A 12 12.11 -12.21 -14.25
C THR A 12 11.96 -10.73 -13.97
N THR A 13 10.92 -10.12 -14.54
CA THR A 13 10.38 -8.90 -13.98
C THR A 13 9.92 -9.27 -12.58
N THR A 14 10.70 -8.79 -11.62
CA THR A 14 10.23 -8.34 -10.31
C THR A 14 8.74 -7.97 -10.40
N PRO A 15 7.88 -8.33 -9.45
CA PRO A 15 6.61 -7.62 -9.31
C PRO A 15 6.98 -6.18 -8.98
N GLU A 16 7.16 -5.40 -10.03
CA GLU A 16 7.46 -3.99 -9.97
C GLU A 16 6.28 -3.32 -9.28
N SER A 17 6.61 -2.27 -8.55
CA SER A 17 5.71 -1.36 -7.88
C SER A 17 4.83 -0.65 -8.92
N ASP A 18 3.95 -1.37 -9.59
CA ASP A 18 3.02 -0.85 -10.59
C ASP A 18 1.81 -0.24 -9.86
N LEU A 19 2.06 0.84 -9.13
CA LEU A 19 1.14 1.96 -9.23
C LEU A 19 1.25 2.40 -10.69
N ASN A 20 0.36 1.92 -11.56
CA ASN A 20 0.28 2.39 -12.94
C ASN A 20 0.37 3.92 -12.93
N ALA A 21 1.07 4.52 -13.90
CA ALA A 21 1.20 5.98 -14.01
C ALA A 21 -0.16 6.71 -13.91
N ASP A 22 -1.24 6.06 -14.38
CA ASP A 22 -2.62 6.52 -14.27
C ASP A 22 -3.12 6.66 -12.82
N GLY A 23 -2.65 5.81 -11.90
CA GLY A 23 -2.94 5.87 -10.47
C GLY A 23 -2.15 6.97 -9.76
N ALA A 24 -0.89 7.21 -10.15
CA ALA A 24 -0.07 8.29 -9.56
C ALA A 24 -0.63 9.69 -9.92
N ASP A 25 -1.06 9.90 -11.16
CA ASP A 25 -1.69 11.16 -11.60
C ASP A 25 -3.07 11.39 -10.96
N ALA A 26 -3.84 10.33 -10.71
CA ALA A 26 -5.12 10.42 -10.01
C ALA A 26 -4.97 10.87 -8.54
N LEU A 27 -3.78 10.68 -7.94
CA LEU A 27 -3.51 10.95 -6.54
C LEU A 27 -3.00 12.37 -6.28
N GLU A 28 -2.21 12.92 -7.21
CA GLU A 28 -1.90 14.37 -7.26
C GLU A 28 -3.18 15.23 -7.34
N GLN A 29 -4.27 14.64 -7.88
CA GLN A 29 -5.58 15.27 -8.09
C GLN A 29 -6.59 14.97 -6.97
N SER A 30 -6.19 14.32 -5.88
CA SER A 30 -7.11 14.03 -4.77
C SER A 30 -7.81 15.32 -4.28
N PRO A 31 -9.15 15.33 -4.17
CA PRO A 31 -9.89 16.53 -3.79
C PRO A 31 -9.58 16.96 -2.35
N ASP A 32 -9.62 18.28 -2.09
CA ASP A 32 -9.61 18.84 -0.73
C ASP A 32 -10.96 18.53 -0.05
N ALA A 33 -11.09 17.30 0.43
CA ALA A 33 -12.33 16.80 1.04
C ALA A 33 -12.48 17.15 2.53
N GLY A 34 -11.74 18.16 3.03
CA GLY A 34 -11.85 18.67 4.40
C GLY A 34 -11.12 17.83 5.45
N THR A 35 -11.46 16.54 5.60
CA THR A 35 -10.82 15.63 6.58
C THR A 35 -9.84 14.64 5.93
N PRO A 36 -8.81 14.15 6.65
CA PRO A 36 -7.93 13.10 6.16
C PRO A 36 -8.68 11.85 5.68
N GLU A 37 -9.71 11.42 6.40
CA GLU A 37 -10.53 10.26 6.05
C GLU A 37 -11.24 10.42 4.71
N ALA A 38 -11.86 11.59 4.50
CA ALA A 38 -12.57 11.89 3.27
C ALA A 38 -11.61 11.98 2.07
N ARG A 39 -10.41 12.54 2.28
CA ARG A 39 -9.36 12.61 1.24
C ARG A 39 -8.85 11.22 0.87
N LEU A 40 -8.56 10.38 1.86
CA LEU A 40 -8.11 9.01 1.63
C LEU A 40 -9.21 8.18 0.93
N SER A 41 -10.46 8.32 1.37
CA SER A 41 -11.61 7.64 0.76
C SER A 41 -11.76 8.02 -0.72
N ALA A 42 -11.62 9.31 -1.05
CA ALA A 42 -11.65 9.79 -2.43
C ALA A 42 -10.46 9.28 -3.26
N ALA A 43 -9.24 9.30 -2.69
CA ALA A 43 -8.05 8.75 -3.35
C ALA A 43 -8.21 7.27 -3.70
N LEU A 44 -8.71 6.46 -2.76
CA LEU A 44 -8.98 5.04 -3.00
C LEU A 44 -10.09 4.82 -4.04
N ALA A 45 -11.15 5.64 -4.03
CA ALA A 45 -12.20 5.57 -5.04
C ALA A 45 -11.66 5.86 -6.45
N LEU A 46 -10.72 6.79 -6.58
CA LEU A 46 -10.04 7.08 -7.85
C LEU A 46 -9.12 5.92 -8.28
N ILE A 47 -8.29 5.39 -7.37
CA ILE A 47 -7.37 4.26 -7.67
C ILE A 47 -8.15 3.04 -8.18
N TYR A 48 -9.32 2.76 -7.60
CA TYR A 48 -10.11 1.57 -7.94
C TYR A 48 -11.30 1.84 -8.86
N ALA A 49 -11.36 3.01 -9.52
CA ALA A 49 -12.48 3.39 -10.38
C ALA A 49 -12.74 2.35 -11.49
N ASP A 50 -11.69 1.83 -12.12
CA ASP A 50 -11.78 0.85 -13.20
C ASP A 50 -11.65 -0.62 -12.73
N SER A 51 -11.65 -0.84 -11.41
CA SER A 51 -11.52 -2.18 -10.86
C SER A 51 -12.79 -3.01 -11.10
N PRO A 52 -12.68 -4.29 -11.53
CA PRO A 52 -13.83 -5.19 -11.61
C PRO A 52 -14.46 -5.48 -10.23
N TYR A 53 -13.75 -5.13 -9.15
CA TYR A 53 -14.21 -5.26 -7.78
C TYR A 53 -14.73 -3.94 -7.18
N ALA A 54 -14.83 -2.87 -7.98
CA ALA A 54 -15.39 -1.59 -7.52
C ALA A 54 -16.74 -1.78 -6.83
N GLY A 55 -16.92 -1.13 -5.67
CA GLY A 55 -18.09 -1.31 -4.80
C GLY A 55 -18.11 -2.59 -3.96
N GLN A 56 -17.12 -3.48 -4.11
CA GLN A 56 -16.95 -4.69 -3.28
C GLN A 56 -15.65 -4.67 -2.46
N LEU A 57 -14.88 -3.59 -2.56
CA LEU A 57 -13.66 -3.39 -1.80
C LEU A 57 -13.97 -2.74 -0.44
N SER A 58 -13.17 -3.08 0.56
CA SER A 58 -13.16 -2.39 1.85
C SER A 58 -11.74 -2.11 2.28
N TYR A 59 -11.55 -1.08 3.10
CA TYR A 59 -10.24 -0.65 3.55
C TYR A 59 -10.21 -0.37 5.04
N LYS A 60 -9.03 -0.54 5.62
CA LYS A 60 -8.70 -0.12 6.99
C LYS A 60 -7.51 0.80 6.91
N SER A 61 -7.57 1.94 7.59
CA SER A 61 -6.53 2.95 7.53
C SER A 61 -6.06 3.42 8.90
N ALA A 62 -4.88 4.00 8.92
CA ALA A 62 -4.35 4.77 10.03
C ALA A 62 -3.70 6.05 9.49
N PHE A 63 -3.67 7.07 10.35
CA PHE A 63 -3.10 8.38 10.06
C PHE A 63 -1.98 8.66 11.05
N VAL A 64 -0.79 8.95 10.54
CA VAL A 64 0.42 9.14 11.35
C VAL A 64 1.42 9.95 10.54
N ASP A 65 2.21 10.78 11.20
CA ASP A 65 3.36 11.43 10.58
C ASP A 65 4.51 10.42 10.48
N LEU A 66 4.85 9.98 9.26
CA LEU A 66 5.90 8.97 9.05
C LEU A 66 7.27 9.62 8.87
N ASN A 67 7.35 10.89 8.50
CA ASN A 67 8.61 11.57 8.18
C ASN A 67 8.95 12.74 9.13
N ASP A 68 8.11 12.93 10.16
CA ASP A 68 8.19 14.00 11.15
C ASP A 68 8.20 15.42 10.53
N ASP A 69 7.50 15.61 9.40
CA ASP A 69 7.38 16.89 8.69
C ASP A 69 6.19 17.76 9.15
N ALA A 70 5.48 17.30 10.18
CA ALA A 70 4.24 17.88 10.73
C ALA A 70 3.02 17.79 9.83
N GLN A 71 3.09 17.06 8.72
CA GLN A 71 1.95 16.67 7.90
C GLN A 71 1.56 15.23 8.23
N THR A 72 0.25 14.97 8.21
CA THR A 72 -0.26 13.64 8.50
C THR A 72 -0.24 12.78 7.25
N ASP A 73 0.51 11.68 7.28
CA ASP A 73 0.48 10.64 6.25
C ASP A 73 -0.66 9.65 6.50
N ALA A 74 -0.95 8.83 5.49
CA ALA A 74 -1.94 7.76 5.62
C ALA A 74 -1.36 6.41 5.18
N VAL A 75 -1.76 5.36 5.88
CA VAL A 75 -1.55 3.98 5.45
C VAL A 75 -2.89 3.29 5.36
N ALA A 76 -3.08 2.45 4.35
CA ALA A 76 -4.34 1.75 4.14
C ALA A 76 -4.13 0.34 3.62
N TYR A 77 -4.70 -0.65 4.31
CA TYR A 77 -4.94 -1.95 3.70
C TYR A 77 -6.26 -1.91 2.95
N VAL A 78 -6.27 -2.42 1.72
CA VAL A 78 -7.48 -2.61 0.92
C VAL A 78 -7.66 -4.10 0.66
N GLN A 79 -8.85 -4.61 1.01
CA GLN A 79 -9.23 -6.01 0.83
C GLN A 79 -10.36 -6.14 -0.19
N GLY A 80 -10.29 -7.21 -0.98
CA GLY A 80 -11.37 -7.62 -1.86
C GLY A 80 -12.43 -8.49 -1.16
N PRO A 81 -13.38 -9.05 -1.94
CA PRO A 81 -14.47 -9.87 -1.43
C PRO A 81 -14.02 -11.10 -0.62
N ASN A 82 -12.83 -11.63 -0.92
CA ASN A 82 -12.25 -12.79 -0.24
C ASN A 82 -11.38 -12.40 0.98
N GLY A 83 -11.45 -11.14 1.42
CA GLY A 83 -10.60 -10.58 2.47
C GLY A 83 -9.11 -10.57 2.08
N CYS A 84 -8.23 -10.56 3.07
CA CYS A 84 -6.78 -10.63 2.84
C CYS A 84 -6.25 -12.08 2.74
N ALA A 85 -7.01 -13.08 2.26
CA ALA A 85 -6.56 -14.48 2.27
C ALA A 85 -5.23 -14.67 1.49
N GLU A 86 -5.18 -14.12 0.29
CA GLU A 86 -3.98 -14.07 -0.58
C GLU A 86 -3.12 -12.83 -0.31
N GLY A 87 -3.49 -12.05 0.71
CA GLY A 87 -2.94 -10.75 1.02
C GLY A 87 -3.84 -9.61 0.53
N CYS A 88 -3.48 -8.42 0.95
CA CYS A 88 -4.16 -7.16 0.68
C CYS A 88 -3.19 -6.20 0.01
N ASP A 89 -3.73 -5.21 -0.68
CA ASP A 89 -2.94 -4.06 -1.08
C ASP A 89 -2.69 -3.20 0.16
N LEU A 90 -1.43 -2.98 0.52
CA LEU A 90 -1.02 -1.97 1.49
C LEU A 90 -0.56 -0.72 0.73
N PHE A 91 -1.29 0.37 0.91
CA PHE A 91 -0.88 1.68 0.42
C PHE A 91 -0.20 2.49 1.51
N VAL A 92 0.80 3.26 1.10
CA VAL A 92 1.40 4.33 1.90
C VAL A 92 1.22 5.62 1.13
N PHE A 93 0.63 6.62 1.76
CA PHE A 93 0.39 7.94 1.18
C PHE A 93 1.12 9.01 1.98
N GLN A 94 1.84 9.88 1.28
CA GLN A 94 2.39 11.09 1.86
C GLN A 94 1.30 12.16 1.96
N GLY A 95 1.18 12.78 3.14
CA GLY A 95 0.41 14.00 3.33
C GLY A 95 1.11 15.19 2.68
N GLN A 96 0.42 15.90 1.81
CA GLN A 96 0.88 17.16 1.21
C GLN A 96 -0.23 18.21 1.32
N ASP A 97 -0.13 19.08 2.32
CA ASP A 97 -1.12 20.05 2.77
C ASP A 97 -2.52 19.42 2.97
N LYS A 98 -3.32 19.48 1.91
CA LYS A 98 -4.71 19.00 1.88
C LYS A 98 -4.90 17.89 0.85
N ARG A 99 -3.85 17.13 0.56
CA ARG A 99 -3.84 16.04 -0.41
C ARG A 99 -3.05 14.85 0.12
N PHE A 100 -3.28 13.70 -0.51
CA PHE A 100 -2.50 12.49 -0.30
C PHE A 100 -1.91 12.05 -1.63
N SER A 101 -0.59 11.87 -1.67
CA SER A 101 0.11 11.28 -2.81
C SER A 101 0.54 9.86 -2.45
N ALA A 102 0.21 8.83 -3.25
CA ALA A 102 0.68 7.48 -2.92
C ALA A 102 2.17 7.36 -3.20
N LEU A 103 2.90 6.99 -2.16
CA LEU A 103 4.32 6.64 -2.24
C LEU A 103 4.50 5.18 -2.66
N ASN A 104 3.62 4.30 -2.18
CA ASN A 104 3.71 2.87 -2.40
C ASN A 104 2.35 2.21 -2.53
N ARG A 105 2.36 1.13 -3.31
CA ARG A 105 1.44 0.01 -3.19
C ARG A 105 2.25 -1.25 -3.00
N LEU A 106 2.01 -1.97 -1.92
CA LEU A 106 2.60 -3.26 -1.65
C LEU A 106 1.52 -4.33 -1.74
N PRO A 107 1.51 -5.15 -2.81
CA PRO A 107 0.59 -6.27 -2.89
C PRO A 107 0.99 -7.35 -1.87
N LEU A 108 0.07 -8.28 -1.61
CA LEU A 108 0.28 -9.45 -0.75
C LEU A 108 0.56 -9.14 0.74
N ALA A 109 0.36 -7.89 1.18
CA ALA A 109 0.58 -7.50 2.56
C ALA A 109 -0.58 -7.96 3.47
N LYS A 110 -0.31 -8.16 4.75
CA LYS A 110 -1.30 -8.59 5.75
C LYS A 110 -1.08 -7.82 7.07
N PRO A 111 -2.17 -7.40 7.74
CA PRO A 111 -2.06 -6.93 9.11
C PRO A 111 -1.38 -7.97 10.03
N PRO A 112 -0.76 -7.52 11.14
CA PRO A 112 -0.73 -6.15 11.63
C PRO A 112 0.29 -5.27 10.90
N LEU A 113 0.01 -3.97 10.84
CA LEU A 113 0.95 -2.91 10.44
C LEU A 113 1.44 -2.16 11.69
N THR A 114 2.75 -2.04 11.82
CA THR A 114 3.43 -1.34 12.91
C THR A 114 4.37 -0.27 12.36
N ARG A 115 4.34 0.94 12.93
CA ARG A 115 5.39 1.96 12.79
C ARG A 115 6.53 1.63 13.73
N ALA A 116 7.77 1.70 13.28
CA ALA A 116 8.96 1.61 14.12
C ALA A 116 9.88 2.80 13.84
N ASP A 117 10.65 3.20 14.84
CA ASP A 117 11.62 4.30 14.67
C ASP A 117 12.72 3.90 13.67
N SER A 118 13.21 4.89 12.94
CA SER A 118 14.23 4.73 11.91
C SER A 118 15.27 5.85 11.97
N ASP A 119 16.46 5.55 11.47
CA ASP A 119 17.55 6.51 11.34
C ASP A 119 17.52 7.26 9.99
N SER A 120 16.58 6.94 9.09
CA SER A 120 16.52 7.48 7.72
C SER A 120 15.56 8.66 7.53
N GLY A 121 15.08 9.27 8.62
CA GLY A 121 14.12 10.39 8.60
C GLY A 121 12.67 9.99 8.31
N TRP A 122 12.44 8.80 7.74
CA TRP A 122 11.13 8.18 7.62
C TRP A 122 11.08 6.95 8.52
N ALA A 123 10.02 6.83 9.32
CA ALA A 123 9.75 5.68 10.16
C ALA A 123 9.66 4.39 9.33
N ASP A 124 10.13 3.29 9.91
CA ASP A 124 9.99 1.99 9.28
C ASP A 124 8.56 1.48 9.43
N LEU A 125 8.13 0.69 8.46
CA LEU A 125 6.87 -0.05 8.54
C LEU A 125 7.15 -1.54 8.64
N VAL A 126 6.43 -2.22 9.52
CA VAL A 126 6.48 -3.67 9.63
C VAL A 126 5.09 -4.26 9.44
N THR A 127 4.98 -5.13 8.45
CA THR A 127 3.76 -5.84 8.06
C THR A 127 4.03 -7.34 8.03
N GLN A 128 3.00 -8.16 7.85
CA GLN A 128 3.19 -9.49 7.27
C GLN A 128 3.09 -9.41 5.75
N ALA A 129 3.77 -10.31 5.04
CA ALA A 129 3.63 -10.48 3.59
C ALA A 129 3.42 -11.95 3.26
N VAL A 130 2.46 -12.25 2.39
CA VAL A 130 2.21 -13.60 1.89
C VAL A 130 3.27 -13.95 0.87
N ALA A 131 3.85 -15.14 1.00
CA ALA A 131 4.76 -15.66 -0.01
C ALA A 131 4.02 -15.79 -1.36
N PRO A 132 4.68 -15.59 -2.51
CA PRO A 132 4.03 -15.74 -3.81
C PRO A 132 3.38 -17.12 -4.02
N SER A 133 3.84 -18.16 -3.31
CA SER A 133 3.22 -19.50 -3.33
C SER A 133 1.92 -19.61 -2.53
N GLY A 134 1.50 -18.56 -1.82
CA GLY A 134 0.26 -18.50 -1.02
C GLY A 134 0.28 -19.30 0.29
N GLN A 135 1.37 -20.02 0.59
CA GLN A 135 1.39 -21.06 1.63
C GLN A 135 1.84 -20.59 3.02
N SER A 136 2.44 -19.39 3.12
CA SER A 136 2.97 -18.85 4.37
C SER A 136 3.04 -17.33 4.32
N SER A 137 2.89 -16.66 5.47
CA SER A 137 3.27 -15.26 5.62
C SER A 137 4.50 -15.12 6.51
N ASN A 138 5.33 -14.11 6.24
CA ASN A 138 6.48 -13.77 7.07
C ASN A 138 6.43 -12.28 7.42
N ALA A 139 7.06 -11.91 8.53
CA ALA A 139 7.25 -10.50 8.85
C ALA A 139 8.12 -9.84 7.78
N GLN A 140 7.70 -8.67 7.32
CA GLN A 140 8.38 -7.86 6.33
C GLN A 140 8.60 -6.47 6.93
N ARG A 141 9.87 -6.09 7.10
CA ARG A 141 10.24 -4.71 7.42
C ARG A 141 10.41 -3.94 6.11
N LEU A 142 9.87 -2.74 6.07
CA LEU A 142 9.90 -1.81 4.96
C LEU A 142 10.63 -0.55 5.43
N VAL A 143 11.67 -0.17 4.69
CA VAL A 143 12.49 1.02 4.94
C VAL A 143 12.31 2.00 3.79
N PHE A 144 12.34 3.30 4.07
CA PHE A 144 12.21 4.30 3.01
C PHE A 144 13.52 4.46 2.23
N GLY A 145 13.48 4.18 0.92
CA GLY A 145 14.64 4.24 0.02
C GLY A 145 14.86 5.60 -0.65
N GLY A 146 14.20 6.66 -0.19
CA GLY A 146 14.30 8.02 -0.75
C GLY A 146 13.11 8.44 -1.62
N ASN A 147 12.54 7.51 -2.37
CA ASN A 147 11.33 7.75 -3.20
C ASN A 147 10.13 6.91 -2.76
N ALA A 148 10.39 5.72 -2.21
CA ALA A 148 9.38 4.74 -1.84
C ALA A 148 9.94 3.80 -0.76
N TYR A 149 9.07 3.14 -0.02
CA TYR A 149 9.39 2.04 0.87
C TYR A 149 9.86 0.81 0.09
N GLN A 150 10.85 0.11 0.64
CA GLN A 150 11.42 -1.12 0.08
C GLN A 150 11.60 -2.18 1.18
N PRO A 151 11.47 -3.47 0.85
CA PRO A 151 11.84 -4.55 1.75
C PRO A 151 13.27 -4.40 2.28
N ALA A 152 13.44 -4.47 3.59
CA ALA A 152 14.75 -4.59 4.20
C ALA A 152 15.16 -6.07 4.34
N GLU A 153 16.44 -6.35 4.18
CA GLU A 153 17.04 -7.69 4.39
C GLU A 153 16.83 -8.19 5.82
N SER A 154 16.81 -7.28 6.80
CA SER A 154 16.55 -7.60 8.20
C SER A 154 15.11 -7.26 8.59
N THR A 155 14.44 -8.22 9.23
CA THR A 155 13.10 -8.03 9.81
C THR A 155 13.13 -7.42 11.21
N ALA A 156 14.32 -7.18 11.78
CA ALA A 156 14.44 -6.61 13.11
C ALA A 156 13.99 -5.14 13.13
N LYS A 157 13.17 -4.79 14.13
CA LYS A 157 12.78 -3.40 14.40
C LYS A 157 13.90 -2.71 15.19
N THR A 158 14.14 -1.45 14.88
CA THR A 158 14.96 -0.54 15.69
C THR A 158 14.03 0.36 16.52
N GLY A 159 14.39 0.64 17.78
CA GLY A 159 13.70 1.65 18.59
C GLY A 159 12.29 1.30 19.08
N GLN A 160 11.50 2.34 19.37
CA GLN A 160 10.11 2.20 19.82
C GLN A 160 9.22 1.80 18.64
N SER A 161 8.05 1.25 18.97
CA SER A 161 7.08 0.84 17.95
C SER A 161 5.65 1.14 18.35
N GLN A 162 4.83 1.51 17.37
CA GLN A 162 3.41 1.84 17.53
C GLN A 162 2.59 1.00 16.55
N ALA A 163 1.58 0.27 17.05
CA ALA A 163 0.61 -0.39 16.19
C ALA A 163 -0.21 0.67 15.44
N LEU A 164 -0.29 0.55 14.11
CA LEU A 164 -1.08 1.42 13.25
C LEU A 164 -2.41 0.75 12.90
N ILE A 165 -2.34 -0.49 12.40
CA ILE A 165 -3.51 -1.29 12.02
C ILE A 165 -3.30 -2.70 12.54
N GLU A 166 -4.08 -3.13 13.54
CA GLU A 166 -3.92 -4.46 14.14
C GLU A 166 -4.53 -5.57 13.28
N ASN A 167 -5.71 -5.30 12.69
CA ASN A 167 -6.48 -6.23 11.88
C ASN A 167 -7.41 -5.47 10.91
N MET A 168 -8.19 -6.21 10.10
CA MET A 168 -9.17 -5.65 9.16
C MET A 168 -10.57 -5.47 9.76
N ASP A 169 -10.75 -5.61 11.07
CA ASP A 169 -12.06 -5.46 11.68
C ASP A 169 -12.55 -4.02 11.53
N SER A 170 -13.85 -3.86 11.29
CA SER A 170 -14.48 -2.55 11.03
C SER A 170 -13.86 -1.80 9.83
N ALA A 171 -13.39 -2.54 8.81
CA ALA A 171 -13.02 -1.96 7.52
C ALA A 171 -14.20 -1.17 6.92
N GLN A 172 -13.90 -0.02 6.34
CA GLN A 172 -14.87 0.85 5.68
C GLN A 172 -14.99 0.49 4.21
N PRO A 173 -16.16 0.62 3.56
CA PRO A 173 -16.26 0.39 2.13
C PRO A 173 -15.42 1.41 1.35
N VAL A 174 -14.72 0.96 0.29
CA VAL A 174 -14.19 1.88 -0.72
C VAL A 174 -15.38 2.36 -1.55
N PRO A 175 -15.63 3.68 -1.68
CA PRO A 175 -16.75 4.17 -2.47
C PRO A 175 -16.65 3.68 -3.91
N ALA A 176 -17.79 3.28 -4.49
CA ALA A 176 -17.86 3.03 -5.92
C ALA A 176 -17.66 4.36 -6.67
N PRO A 177 -17.03 4.35 -7.87
CA PRO A 177 -17.04 5.52 -8.73
C PRO A 177 -18.49 5.92 -9.00
N ASN A 178 -18.80 7.21 -8.88
CA ASN A 178 -20.13 7.71 -9.23
C ASN A 178 -20.35 7.45 -10.73
N THR A 179 -21.14 6.42 -11.06
CA THR A 179 -21.70 6.30 -12.41
C THR A 179 -22.74 7.40 -12.54
N ALA A 180 -22.35 8.53 -13.12
CA ALA A 180 -23.33 9.47 -13.63
C ALA A 180 -24.12 8.73 -14.73
N ASP A 181 -25.39 8.44 -14.44
CA ASP A 181 -26.40 8.00 -15.40
C ASP A 181 -26.83 9.19 -16.27
#